data_AF-A0A510KSG9-F1
#
_entry.id   AF-A0A510KSG9-F1
#
_cell.length_a   1.000
_cell.length_b   1.000
_cell.length_c   1.000
_cell.angle_alpha   90.00
_cell.angle_beta   90.00
_cell.angle_gamma   90.00
#
_symmetry.space_group_name_H-M   'P 1'
#
loop_
_entity.id
_entity.type
_entity.pdbx_description
1 polymer ?
#
loop_
_entity_poly.entity_id
_entity_poly.type
_entity_poly.pdbx_seq_one_letter_code
_entity_poly.pdbx_strand_id
1 'polypeptide(L)'
;MKKRTLLFLVLISMLLIGVNGYSMHIMEGFLPLNWVIVWFAVCIPFWIIGIKKLQSVSKGSVREKMTLALAGAFIFVLSALKIPSVTGSSSHPTGVGLSAILYGPFVTSILGTIVLIFQAGLLAHGGFTTLGANTVSMAIAGPIVSYLIYKSLAKKNRAVAIFLAAAIGDIATYVVTSLQLALAYPSPQGGMLASFIKFGAVFAVTQIPLAIIEGLLTNVVMNILEKYNVKGVEA
;
A
#
# COMPACT_ATOMS: atom_id res chain seq x y z
N MET A 1 41.41 18.76 9.26
CA MET A 1 39.93 18.67 9.47
C MET A 1 39.13 18.72 8.16
N LYS A 2 39.42 19.63 7.21
CA LYS A 2 38.65 19.78 5.95
C LYS A 2 38.53 18.52 5.06
N LYS A 3 39.58 17.69 4.93
CA LYS A 3 39.54 16.49 4.06
C LYS A 3 38.60 15.38 4.57
N ARG A 4 38.51 15.17 5.90
CA ARG A 4 37.61 14.16 6.48
C ARG A 4 36.14 14.59 6.36
N THR A 5 35.86 15.89 6.56
CA THR A 5 34.52 16.46 6.33
C THR A 5 34.11 16.43 4.87
N LEU A 6 35.04 16.69 3.94
CA LEU A 6 34.79 16.58 2.51
C LEU A 6 34.54 15.12 2.09
N LEU A 7 35.34 14.17 2.60
CA LEU A 7 35.14 12.74 2.32
C LEU A 7 33.79 12.26 2.89
N PHE A 8 33.40 12.76 4.06
CA PHE A 8 32.11 12.47 4.68
C PHE A 8 30.93 13.07 3.89
N LEU A 9 31.08 14.30 3.39
CA LEU A 9 30.09 14.94 2.50
C LEU A 9 30.00 14.26 1.14
N VAL A 10 31.12 13.76 0.59
CA VAL A 10 31.15 13.00 -0.66
C VAL A 10 30.55 11.60 -0.46
N LEU A 11 30.80 10.95 0.69
CA LEU A 11 30.16 9.68 1.03
C LEU A 11 28.65 9.85 1.25
N ILE A 12 28.22 10.92 1.92
CA ILE A 12 26.80 11.27 2.08
C ILE A 12 26.18 11.63 0.74
N SER A 13 26.85 12.40 -0.11
CA SER A 13 26.32 12.74 -1.43
C SER A 13 26.26 11.51 -2.34
N MET A 14 27.24 10.59 -2.28
CA MET A 14 27.17 9.30 -2.96
C MET A 14 26.07 8.38 -2.38
N LEU A 15 25.79 8.46 -1.07
CA LEU A 15 24.65 7.78 -0.46
C LEU A 15 23.31 8.37 -0.95
N LEU A 16 23.24 9.69 -1.14
CA LEU A 16 22.07 10.42 -1.63
C LEU A 16 21.86 10.26 -3.15
N ILE A 17 22.94 10.12 -3.93
CA ILE A 17 22.91 9.88 -5.39
C ILE A 17 22.60 8.40 -5.69
N GLY A 18 22.92 7.48 -4.78
CA GLY A 18 22.62 6.05 -4.91
C GLY A 18 21.16 5.65 -4.61
N VAL A 19 20.32 6.58 -4.15
CA VAL A 19 18.89 6.32 -3.88
C VAL A 19 18.11 6.50 -5.19
N ASN A 20 18.33 5.60 -6.15
CA ASN A 20 17.36 5.40 -7.23
C ASN A 20 15.99 5.20 -6.58
N GLY A 21 15.01 6.04 -6.94
CA GLY A 21 13.71 6.11 -6.28
C GLY A 21 13.10 4.72 -6.08
N TYR A 22 13.17 4.21 -4.85
CA TYR A 22 12.52 2.97 -4.46
C TYR A 22 11.03 3.26 -4.39
N SER A 23 10.36 3.10 -5.53
CA SER A 23 8.90 3.05 -5.58
C SER A 23 8.43 1.82 -4.82
N MET A 24 7.36 1.99 -4.05
CA MET A 24 6.67 0.89 -3.39
C MET A 24 6.10 -0.12 -4.40
N HIS A 25 5.80 0.34 -5.62
CA HIS A 25 5.21 -0.47 -6.66
C HIS A 25 6.30 -1.19 -7.45
N ILE A 26 6.08 -2.46 -7.73
CA ILE A 26 6.93 -3.22 -8.63
C ILE A 26 6.77 -2.59 -10.03
N MET A 27 7.88 -2.12 -10.60
CA MET A 27 7.90 -1.38 -11.86
C MET A 27 7.52 -2.26 -13.07
N GLU A 28 7.02 -1.63 -14.13
CA GLU A 28 6.72 -2.28 -15.40
C GLU A 28 7.89 -3.13 -15.92
N GLY A 29 7.59 -4.36 -16.38
CA GLY A 29 8.61 -5.26 -16.94
C GLY A 29 9.57 -5.88 -15.92
N PHE A 30 9.40 -5.61 -14.62
CA PHE A 30 10.30 -6.12 -13.58
C PHE A 30 9.99 -7.56 -13.13
N LEU A 31 8.87 -8.16 -13.53
CA LEU A 31 8.57 -9.55 -13.18
C LEU A 31 8.65 -10.47 -14.40
N PRO A 32 9.25 -11.67 -14.26
CA PRO A 32 9.17 -12.69 -15.29
C PRO A 32 7.71 -13.12 -15.56
N LEU A 33 7.42 -13.52 -16.80
CA LEU A 33 6.05 -13.80 -17.27
C LEU A 33 5.29 -14.82 -16.41
N ASN A 34 5.98 -15.86 -15.92
CA ASN A 34 5.37 -16.86 -15.03
C ASN A 34 4.84 -16.22 -13.74
N TRP A 35 5.58 -15.29 -13.14
CA TRP A 35 5.16 -14.60 -11.93
C TRP A 35 4.04 -13.60 -12.19
N VAL A 36 4.04 -12.93 -13.35
CA VAL A 36 2.92 -12.09 -13.79
C VAL A 36 1.61 -12.90 -13.78
N ILE A 37 1.60 -14.05 -14.45
CA ILE A 37 0.41 -14.92 -14.54
C ILE A 37 -0.04 -15.39 -13.16
N VAL A 38 0.90 -15.83 -12.31
CA VAL A 38 0.59 -16.30 -10.95
C VAL A 38 -0.09 -15.20 -10.12
N TRP A 39 0.45 -13.99 -10.11
CA TRP A 39 -0.13 -12.93 -9.28
C TRP A 39 -1.50 -12.45 -9.80
N PHE A 40 -1.70 -12.40 -11.12
CA PHE A 40 -3.04 -12.16 -11.67
C PHE A 40 -4.04 -13.27 -11.29
N ALA A 41 -3.61 -14.53 -11.33
CA ALA A 41 -4.46 -15.65 -10.91
C ALA A 41 -4.88 -15.55 -9.44
N VAL A 42 -3.98 -15.10 -8.56
CA VAL A 42 -4.28 -14.86 -7.13
C VAL A 42 -5.30 -13.73 -6.95
N CYS A 43 -5.30 -12.71 -7.80
CA CYS A 43 -6.28 -11.60 -7.69
C CYS A 43 -7.72 -12.04 -8.00
N ILE A 44 -7.92 -12.99 -8.92
CA ILE A 44 -9.25 -13.38 -9.45
C ILE A 44 -10.30 -13.64 -8.35
N PRO A 45 -10.07 -14.50 -7.33
CA PRO A 45 -11.08 -14.75 -6.30
C PRO A 45 -11.47 -13.49 -5.53
N PHE A 46 -10.51 -12.62 -5.22
CA PHE A 46 -10.77 -11.37 -4.52
C PHE A 46 -11.56 -10.40 -5.37
N TRP A 47 -11.25 -10.32 -6.67
CA TRP A 47 -12.01 -9.49 -7.60
C TRP A 47 -13.44 -9.99 -7.79
N ILE A 48 -13.65 -11.31 -7.91
CA ILE A 48 -15.00 -11.88 -8.04
C ILE A 48 -15.85 -11.53 -6.80
N ILE A 49 -15.31 -11.72 -5.60
CA ILE A 49 -16.02 -11.41 -4.35
C ILE A 49 -16.20 -9.89 -4.20
N GLY A 50 -15.17 -9.11 -4.52
CA GLY A 50 -15.16 -7.65 -4.49
C GLY A 50 -16.22 -7.04 -5.39
N ILE A 51 -16.33 -7.50 -6.65
CA ILE A 51 -17.36 -7.04 -7.60
C ILE A 51 -18.74 -7.39 -7.08
N LYS A 52 -18.96 -8.60 -6.55
CA LYS A 52 -20.28 -8.99 -5.98
C LYS A 52 -20.68 -8.09 -4.81
N LYS A 53 -19.75 -7.78 -3.90
CA LYS A 53 -19.99 -6.85 -2.79
C LYS A 53 -20.19 -5.41 -3.29
N LEU A 54 -19.44 -4.98 -4.30
CA LEU A 54 -19.61 -3.66 -4.90
C LEU A 54 -21.00 -3.51 -5.53
N GLN A 55 -21.47 -4.55 -6.21
CA GLN A 55 -22.81 -4.58 -6.80
C GLN A 55 -23.91 -4.58 -5.74
N SER A 56 -23.72 -5.25 -4.60
CA SER A 56 -24.70 -5.18 -3.50
C SER A 56 -24.77 -3.78 -2.90
N VAL A 57 -23.62 -3.13 -2.66
CA VAL A 57 -23.55 -1.74 -2.17
C VAL A 57 -24.15 -0.76 -3.20
N SER A 58 -23.92 -1.00 -4.49
CA SER A 58 -24.47 -0.18 -5.59
C SER A 58 -25.97 -0.41 -5.82
N LYS A 59 -26.57 -1.47 -5.29
CA LYS A 59 -28.04 -1.63 -5.26
C LYS A 59 -28.68 -0.96 -4.04
N GLY A 60 -27.86 -0.46 -3.12
CA GLY A 60 -28.29 0.31 -1.96
C GLY A 60 -28.79 1.72 -2.30
N SER A 61 -29.03 2.48 -1.24
CA SER A 61 -29.43 3.88 -1.26
C SER A 61 -28.48 4.78 -2.05
N VAL A 62 -28.98 5.94 -2.49
CA VAL A 62 -28.15 6.98 -3.15
C VAL A 62 -26.95 7.38 -2.28
N ARG A 63 -27.13 7.38 -0.95
CA ARG A 63 -26.08 7.70 0.03
C ARG A 63 -24.93 6.69 0.01
N GLU A 64 -25.22 5.39 -0.09
CA GLU A 64 -24.20 4.34 -0.14
C GLU A 64 -23.37 4.43 -1.43
N LYS A 65 -24.02 4.68 -2.58
CA LYS A 65 -23.34 4.92 -3.86
C LYS A 65 -22.40 6.12 -3.81
N MET A 66 -22.85 7.24 -3.23
CA MET A 66 -22.02 8.43 -3.06
C MET A 66 -20.82 8.19 -2.15
N THR A 67 -21.02 7.44 -1.07
CA THR A 67 -19.96 7.12 -0.09
C THR A 67 -18.89 6.22 -0.70
N LEU A 68 -19.28 5.28 -1.56
CA LEU A 68 -18.37 4.42 -2.31
C LEU A 68 -17.55 5.22 -3.36
N ALA A 69 -18.22 6.10 -4.11
CA ALA A 69 -17.56 6.95 -5.10
C ALA A 69 -16.56 7.93 -4.45
N LEU A 70 -16.96 8.53 -3.34
CA LEU A 70 -16.10 9.44 -2.56
C LEU A 70 -14.85 8.70 -2.06
N ALA A 71 -14.96 7.45 -1.63
CA ALA A 71 -13.79 6.68 -1.22
C ALA A 71 -12.86 6.30 -2.35
N GLY A 72 -13.38 5.86 -3.50
CA GLY A 72 -12.53 5.63 -4.67
C GLY A 72 -11.73 6.89 -5.03
N ALA A 73 -12.41 8.04 -5.07
CA ALA A 73 -11.78 9.33 -5.33
C ALA A 73 -10.79 9.72 -4.21
N PHE A 74 -11.13 9.50 -2.94
CA PHE A 74 -10.28 9.86 -1.81
C PHE A 74 -9.03 9.00 -1.74
N ILE A 75 -9.13 7.68 -1.96
CA ILE A 75 -7.98 6.77 -2.03
C ILE A 75 -7.08 7.18 -3.17
N PHE A 76 -7.65 7.47 -4.35
CA PHE A 76 -6.88 7.94 -5.50
C PHE A 76 -6.15 9.26 -5.20
N VAL A 77 -6.86 10.28 -4.68
CA VAL A 77 -6.29 11.58 -4.36
C VAL A 77 -5.23 11.49 -3.27
N LEU A 78 -5.48 10.75 -2.19
CA LEU A 78 -4.48 10.48 -1.15
C LEU A 78 -3.24 9.83 -1.76
N SER A 79 -3.42 8.81 -2.60
CA SER A 79 -2.31 8.11 -3.26
C SER A 79 -1.54 8.98 -4.25
N ALA A 80 -2.11 10.10 -4.69
CA ALA A 80 -1.46 11.08 -5.56
C ALA A 80 -0.74 12.19 -4.77
N LEU A 81 -0.98 12.33 -3.45
CA LEU A 81 -0.28 13.30 -2.61
C LEU A 81 1.16 12.83 -2.36
N LYS A 82 2.13 13.53 -2.95
CA LYS A 82 3.55 13.31 -2.66
C LYS A 82 3.87 13.88 -1.29
N ILE A 83 4.20 13.00 -0.34
CA ILE A 83 4.74 13.41 0.95
C ILE A 83 6.27 13.33 0.82
N PRO A 84 7.02 14.40 1.15
CA PRO A 84 8.48 14.33 1.12
C PRO A 84 8.95 13.25 2.08
N SER A 85 9.55 12.18 1.54
CA SER A 85 10.16 11.14 2.37
C SER A 85 11.49 11.65 2.94
N VAL A 86 11.84 11.15 4.13
CA VAL A 86 13.06 11.52 4.86
C VAL A 86 14.35 11.22 4.07
N THR A 87 14.27 10.43 3.00
CA THR A 87 15.42 9.94 2.22
C THR A 87 15.41 10.37 0.75
N GLY A 88 14.61 11.37 0.35
CA GLY A 88 14.59 11.87 -1.03
C GLY A 88 13.88 10.94 -2.04
N SER A 89 13.21 9.88 -1.58
CA SER A 89 12.30 9.08 -2.42
C SER A 89 10.93 9.76 -2.55
N SER A 90 10.22 9.48 -3.65
CA SER A 90 8.81 9.84 -3.79
C SER A 90 7.96 8.78 -3.10
N SER A 91 7.54 9.06 -1.87
CA SER A 91 6.57 8.24 -1.14
C SER A 91 5.22 8.92 -1.13
N HIS A 92 4.15 8.14 -1.19
CA HIS A 92 2.78 8.62 -1.06
C HIS A 92 2.04 7.72 -0.09
N PRO A 93 1.08 8.25 0.68
CA PRO A 93 0.23 7.42 1.51
C PRO A 93 -0.57 6.49 0.59
N THR A 94 -0.76 5.24 1.01
CA THR A 94 -1.42 4.23 0.17
C THR A 94 -2.94 4.29 0.31
N GLY A 95 -3.45 4.82 1.44
CA GLY A 95 -4.87 4.86 1.77
C GLY A 95 -5.49 3.48 2.03
N VAL A 96 -4.65 2.44 2.10
CA VAL A 96 -5.02 1.03 2.15
C VAL A 96 -5.70 0.71 3.48
N GLY A 97 -5.08 1.13 4.59
CA GLY A 97 -5.64 0.96 5.93
C GLY A 97 -6.99 1.64 6.09
N LEU A 98 -7.09 2.90 5.67
CA LEU A 98 -8.33 3.67 5.74
C LEU A 98 -9.46 3.03 4.91
N SER A 99 -9.17 2.66 3.67
CA SER A 99 -10.15 2.02 2.78
C SER A 99 -10.66 0.72 3.38
N ALA A 100 -9.76 -0.11 3.91
CA ALA A 100 -10.12 -1.37 4.52
C ALA A 100 -11.01 -1.19 5.76
N ILE A 101 -10.74 -0.18 6.58
CA ILE A 101 -11.56 0.14 7.76
C ILE A 101 -12.97 0.59 7.35
N LEU A 102 -13.10 1.39 6.29
CA LEU A 102 -14.36 1.99 5.88
C LEU A 102 -15.24 1.08 5.00
N TYR A 103 -14.65 0.21 4.18
CA TYR A 103 -15.36 -0.56 3.14
C TYR A 103 -15.07 -2.07 3.18
N GLY A 104 -14.12 -2.49 4.01
CA GLY A 104 -13.69 -3.88 4.10
C GLY A 104 -12.78 -4.32 2.94
N PRO A 105 -12.05 -5.43 3.12
CA PRO A 105 -10.92 -5.80 2.26
C PRO A 105 -11.33 -6.13 0.82
N PHE A 106 -12.51 -6.71 0.61
CA PHE A 106 -12.98 -7.10 -0.73
C PHE A 106 -13.36 -5.90 -1.60
N VAL A 107 -14.02 -4.89 -1.04
CA VAL A 107 -14.33 -3.65 -1.78
C VAL A 107 -13.03 -2.88 -2.05
N THR A 108 -12.15 -2.81 -1.05
CA THR A 108 -10.81 -2.23 -1.21
C THR A 108 -10.00 -2.93 -2.30
N SER A 109 -10.17 -4.25 -2.52
CA SER A 109 -9.46 -4.95 -3.60
C SER A 109 -9.80 -4.41 -4.99
N ILE A 110 -11.06 -4.02 -5.23
CA ILE A 110 -11.48 -3.43 -6.51
C ILE A 110 -11.04 -1.98 -6.61
N LEU A 111 -11.34 -1.17 -5.58
CA LEU A 111 -10.97 0.24 -5.58
C LEU A 111 -9.45 0.43 -5.68
N GLY A 112 -8.68 -0.39 -4.96
CA GLY A 112 -7.23 -0.41 -4.99
C GLY A 112 -6.69 -0.81 -6.36
N THR A 113 -7.24 -1.84 -7.02
CA THR A 113 -6.84 -2.17 -8.40
C THR A 113 -7.12 -1.03 -9.38
N ILE A 114 -8.26 -0.35 -9.26
CA ILE A 114 -8.58 0.81 -10.11
C ILE A 114 -7.56 1.94 -9.88
N VAL A 115 -7.21 2.22 -8.63
CA VAL A 115 -6.17 3.20 -8.27
C VAL A 115 -4.82 2.80 -8.88
N LEU A 116 -4.43 1.53 -8.78
CA LEU A 116 -3.19 1.01 -9.35
C LEU A 116 -3.15 1.14 -10.89
N ILE A 117 -4.27 0.95 -11.57
CA ILE A 117 -4.38 1.16 -13.02
C ILE A 117 -4.12 2.63 -13.37
N PHE A 118 -4.72 3.57 -12.62
CA PHE A 118 -4.46 4.99 -12.83
C PHE A 118 -3.04 5.39 -12.46
N GLN A 119 -2.45 4.80 -11.41
CA GLN A 119 -1.05 5.04 -11.05
C GLN A 119 -0.10 4.56 -12.15
N ALA A 120 -0.35 3.38 -12.73
CA ALA A 120 0.45 2.86 -13.83
C ALA A 120 0.32 3.73 -15.10
N GLY A 121 -0.91 4.14 -15.46
CA GLY A 121 -1.18 4.88 -16.69
C GLY A 121 -0.90 6.38 -16.63
N LEU A 122 -1.24 7.05 -15.52
CA LEU A 122 -1.18 8.52 -15.40
C LEU A 122 0.03 9.02 -14.63
N LEU A 123 0.52 8.25 -13.65
CA LEU A 123 1.63 8.67 -12.79
C LEU A 123 2.94 7.92 -13.10
N ALA A 124 2.93 7.03 -14.09
CA ALA A 124 4.04 6.14 -14.42
C ALA A 124 4.63 5.45 -13.17
N HIS A 125 3.74 5.06 -12.25
CA HIS A 125 4.09 4.43 -10.98
C HIS A 125 3.56 3.00 -10.95
N GLY A 126 4.46 2.02 -10.82
CA GLY A 126 4.13 0.60 -10.98
C GLY A 126 4.15 0.16 -12.43
N GLY A 127 3.20 -0.69 -12.82
CA GLY A 127 3.12 -1.28 -14.16
C GLY A 127 1.84 -2.07 -14.40
N PHE A 128 1.46 -2.22 -15.66
CA PHE A 128 0.38 -3.08 -16.14
C PHE A 128 0.77 -4.56 -16.10
N THR A 129 2.01 -4.92 -16.45
CA THR A 129 2.48 -6.32 -16.31
C THR A 129 2.61 -6.73 -14.85
N THR A 130 2.94 -5.77 -13.97
CA THR A 130 3.08 -6.00 -12.52
C THR A 130 1.83 -5.67 -11.72
N LEU A 131 0.74 -5.27 -12.39
CA LEU A 131 -0.53 -4.88 -11.76
C LEU A 131 -1.08 -5.97 -10.84
N GLY A 132 -0.99 -7.24 -11.25
CA GLY A 132 -1.40 -8.37 -10.43
C GLY A 132 -0.61 -8.44 -9.11
N ALA A 133 0.71 -8.36 -9.18
CA ALA A 133 1.57 -8.42 -8.00
C ALA A 133 1.32 -7.24 -7.04
N ASN A 134 1.25 -6.02 -7.60
CA ASN A 134 0.93 -4.82 -6.84
C ASN A 134 -0.47 -4.88 -6.22
N THR A 135 -1.45 -5.45 -6.93
CA THR A 135 -2.81 -5.67 -6.39
C THR A 135 -2.79 -6.63 -5.21
N VAL A 136 -2.05 -7.75 -5.31
CA VAL A 136 -1.95 -8.73 -4.22
C VAL A 136 -1.34 -8.13 -2.96
N SER A 137 -0.29 -7.32 -3.06
CA SER A 137 0.30 -6.68 -1.89
C SER A 137 -0.59 -5.55 -1.36
N MET A 138 -0.93 -4.58 -2.19
CA MET A 138 -1.51 -3.30 -1.76
C MET A 138 -3.02 -3.30 -1.65
N ALA A 139 -3.73 -4.03 -2.51
CA ALA A 139 -5.18 -4.03 -2.56
C ALA A 139 -5.81 -5.29 -1.94
N ILE A 140 -5.00 -6.29 -1.56
CA ILE A 140 -5.49 -7.53 -0.95
C ILE A 140 -4.82 -7.78 0.40
N ALA A 141 -3.51 -8.02 0.44
CA ALA A 141 -2.83 -8.40 1.67
C ALA A 141 -2.85 -7.29 2.73
N GLY A 142 -2.45 -6.07 2.35
CA GLY A 142 -2.53 -4.89 3.22
C GLY A 142 -3.93 -4.69 3.80
N PRO A 143 -4.99 -4.58 2.98
CA PRO A 143 -6.37 -4.41 3.47
C PRO A 143 -6.86 -5.52 4.39
N ILE A 144 -6.52 -6.78 4.11
CA ILE A 144 -6.90 -7.91 4.98
C ILE A 144 -6.28 -7.73 6.35
N VAL A 145 -4.97 -7.45 6.41
CA VAL A 145 -4.26 -7.25 7.68
C VAL A 145 -4.84 -6.04 8.43
N SER A 146 -5.03 -4.91 7.76
CA SER A 146 -5.64 -3.71 8.33
C SER A 146 -7.02 -4.00 8.93
N TYR A 147 -7.88 -4.68 8.17
CA TYR A 147 -9.24 -4.97 8.60
C TYR A 147 -9.27 -5.94 9.81
N LEU A 148 -8.42 -6.96 9.81
CA LEU A 148 -8.33 -7.90 10.93
C LEU A 148 -7.84 -7.23 12.21
N ILE A 149 -6.82 -6.36 12.11
CA ILE A 149 -6.31 -5.60 13.26
C ILE A 149 -7.37 -4.65 13.79
N TYR A 150 -8.02 -3.90 12.89
CA TYR A 150 -9.09 -2.98 13.27
C TYR A 150 -10.23 -3.73 13.99
N LYS A 151 -10.74 -4.82 13.40
CA LYS A 151 -11.85 -5.59 13.97
C LYS A 151 -11.50 -6.18 15.35
N SER A 152 -10.24 -6.56 15.56
CA SER A 152 -9.76 -7.15 16.82
C SER A 152 -9.58 -6.12 17.95
N LEU A 153 -9.20 -4.88 17.61
CA LEU A 153 -8.82 -3.86 18.60
C LEU A 153 -9.85 -2.73 18.75
N ALA A 154 -10.73 -2.52 17.77
CA ALA A 154 -11.64 -1.38 17.74
C ALA A 154 -12.58 -1.29 18.95
N LYS A 155 -12.96 -2.44 19.53
CA LYS A 155 -13.78 -2.50 20.75
C LYS A 155 -13.05 -2.10 22.03
N LYS A 156 -11.71 -2.19 22.05
CA LYS A 156 -10.89 -1.88 23.22
C LYS A 156 -10.40 -0.43 23.17
N ASN A 157 -9.80 -0.03 22.06
CA ASN A 157 -9.33 1.32 21.84
C ASN A 157 -9.33 1.62 20.33
N ARG A 158 -10.32 2.41 19.91
CA ARG A 158 -10.55 2.73 18.49
C ARG A 158 -9.38 3.48 17.85
N ALA A 159 -8.81 4.48 18.54
CA ALA A 159 -7.69 5.26 18.01
C ALA A 159 -6.42 4.41 17.83
N VAL A 160 -6.13 3.53 18.79
CA VAL A 160 -5.01 2.57 18.66
C VAL A 160 -5.30 1.54 17.57
N ALA A 161 -6.54 1.06 17.46
CA ALA A 161 -6.94 0.12 16.42
C ALA A 161 -6.77 0.69 15.01
N ILE A 162 -7.17 1.95 14.79
CA ILE A 162 -7.03 2.64 13.50
C ILE A 162 -5.55 2.85 13.16
N PHE A 163 -4.76 3.36 14.12
CA PHE A 163 -3.32 3.56 13.94
C PHE A 163 -2.62 2.25 13.56
N LEU A 164 -2.83 1.19 14.35
CA LEU A 164 -2.19 -0.10 14.12
C LEU A 164 -2.69 -0.78 12.84
N ALA A 165 -3.97 -0.64 12.52
CA ALA A 165 -4.51 -1.18 11.28
C ALA A 165 -3.84 -0.57 10.06
N ALA A 166 -3.71 0.75 10.00
CA ALA A 166 -3.01 1.43 8.91
C ALA A 166 -1.51 1.10 8.90
N ALA A 167 -0.80 1.31 10.01
CA ALA A 167 0.65 1.11 10.06
C ALA A 167 1.07 -0.34 9.77
N ILE A 168 0.40 -1.33 10.35
CA ILE A 168 0.75 -2.74 10.15
C ILE A 168 0.23 -3.24 8.79
N GLY A 169 -0.89 -2.69 8.28
CA GLY A 169 -1.36 -2.94 6.93
C GLY A 169 -0.37 -2.50 5.85
N ASP A 170 0.22 -1.33 6.02
CA ASP A 170 1.29 -0.84 5.15
C ASP A 170 2.51 -1.77 5.26
N ILE A 171 2.95 -2.10 6.48
CA ILE A 171 4.04 -3.05 6.71
C ILE A 171 3.79 -4.39 5.98
N ALA A 172 2.56 -4.91 6.05
CA ALA A 172 2.18 -6.15 5.39
C ALA A 172 2.29 -6.04 3.85
N THR A 173 1.93 -4.91 3.28
CA THR A 173 2.12 -4.63 1.84
C THR A 173 3.59 -4.80 1.46
N TYR A 174 4.52 -4.18 2.19
CA TYR A 174 5.95 -4.28 1.87
C TYR A 174 6.50 -5.67 2.10
N VAL A 175 6.07 -6.36 3.16
CA VAL A 175 6.46 -7.76 3.42
C VAL A 175 6.03 -8.65 2.25
N VAL A 176 4.81 -8.49 1.74
CA VAL A 176 4.32 -9.25 0.59
C VAL A 176 5.11 -8.87 -0.67
N THR A 177 5.36 -7.59 -0.93
CA THR A 177 6.18 -7.16 -2.07
C THR A 177 7.60 -7.72 -1.99
N SER A 178 8.26 -7.70 -0.82
CA SER A 178 9.57 -8.31 -0.63
C SER A 178 9.55 -9.81 -0.89
N LEU A 179 8.49 -10.51 -0.50
CA LEU A 179 8.30 -11.93 -0.78
C LEU A 179 8.11 -12.19 -2.27
N GLN A 180 7.29 -11.39 -2.96
CA GLN A 180 7.09 -11.47 -4.41
C GLN A 180 8.41 -11.32 -5.17
N LEU A 181 9.23 -10.35 -4.78
CA LEU A 181 10.54 -10.13 -5.38
C LEU A 181 11.54 -11.23 -5.05
N ALA A 182 11.52 -11.75 -3.81
CA ALA A 182 12.38 -12.86 -3.41
C ALA A 182 12.05 -14.18 -4.12
N LEU A 183 10.76 -14.41 -4.41
CA LEU A 183 10.26 -15.53 -5.22
C LEU A 183 10.72 -15.42 -6.68
N ALA A 184 10.64 -14.21 -7.24
CA ALA A 184 11.06 -13.95 -8.62
C ALA A 184 12.58 -13.99 -8.80
N TYR A 185 13.32 -13.54 -7.79
CA TYR A 185 14.76 -13.32 -7.84
C TYR A 185 15.48 -13.93 -6.63
N PRO A 186 15.52 -15.27 -6.50
CA PRO A 186 16.27 -15.92 -5.44
C PRO A 186 17.78 -15.68 -5.59
N SER A 187 18.46 -15.35 -4.49
CA SER A 187 19.89 -15.08 -4.48
C SER A 187 20.69 -16.35 -4.79
N PRO A 188 21.75 -16.30 -5.61
CA PRO A 188 22.64 -17.44 -5.82
C PRO A 188 23.27 -17.94 -4.52
N GLN A 189 23.51 -17.04 -3.57
CA GLN A 189 23.97 -17.35 -2.22
C GLN A 189 22.82 -17.11 -1.22
N GLY A 190 22.27 -18.19 -0.66
CA GLY A 190 21.21 -18.12 0.36
C GLY A 190 19.76 -18.09 -0.16
N GLY A 191 19.56 -18.23 -1.48
CA GLY A 191 18.26 -18.47 -2.08
C GLY A 191 17.22 -17.39 -1.82
N MET A 192 15.94 -17.80 -1.72
CA MET A 192 14.82 -16.91 -1.47
C MET A 192 14.95 -16.13 -0.16
N LEU A 193 15.38 -16.79 0.93
CA LEU A 193 15.45 -16.15 2.25
C LEU A 193 16.43 -14.97 2.25
N ALA A 194 17.59 -15.14 1.62
CA ALA A 194 18.57 -14.06 1.48
C ALA A 194 18.00 -12.88 0.65
N SER A 195 17.31 -13.16 -0.46
CA SER A 195 16.64 -12.11 -1.25
C SER A 195 15.54 -11.40 -0.46
N PHE A 196 14.74 -12.14 0.30
CA PHE A 196 13.66 -11.58 1.12
C PHE A 196 14.22 -10.61 2.15
N ILE A 197 15.27 -11.00 2.89
CA ILE A 197 15.93 -10.13 3.87
C ILE A 197 16.52 -8.90 3.17
N LYS A 198 17.15 -9.06 2.00
CA LYS A 198 17.74 -7.95 1.25
C LYS A 198 16.69 -6.93 0.80
N PHE A 199 15.63 -7.38 0.12
CA PHE A 199 14.54 -6.50 -0.31
C PHE A 199 13.82 -5.87 0.88
N GLY A 200 13.54 -6.67 1.92
CA GLY A 200 12.91 -6.19 3.15
C GLY A 200 13.73 -5.12 3.86
N ALA A 201 15.04 -5.29 3.98
CA ALA A 201 15.93 -4.32 4.61
C ALA A 201 15.99 -3.00 3.83
N VAL A 202 16.02 -3.06 2.49
CA VAL A 202 16.02 -1.87 1.63
C VAL A 202 14.71 -1.10 1.80
N PHE A 203 13.56 -1.79 1.78
CA PHE A 203 12.27 -1.14 1.98
C PHE A 203 12.09 -0.63 3.42
N ALA A 204 12.56 -1.35 4.44
CA ALA A 204 12.35 -0.98 5.84
C ALA A 204 12.77 0.46 6.16
N VAL A 205 13.85 0.96 5.53
CA VAL A 205 14.38 2.32 5.74
C VAL A 205 13.36 3.41 5.38
N THR A 206 12.62 3.25 4.29
CA THR A 206 11.65 4.26 3.84
C THR A 206 10.23 3.95 4.31
N GLN A 207 9.91 2.67 4.43
CA GLN A 207 8.54 2.20 4.58
C GLN A 207 8.08 2.13 6.04
N ILE A 208 8.97 1.88 6.99
CA ILE A 208 8.62 1.94 8.42
C ILE A 208 8.26 3.39 8.84
N PRO A 209 9.05 4.42 8.51
CA PRO A 209 8.65 5.80 8.77
C PRO A 209 7.33 6.17 8.12
N LEU A 210 7.11 5.75 6.86
CA LEU A 210 5.88 6.03 6.13
C LEU A 210 4.66 5.40 6.80
N ALA A 211 4.76 4.13 7.21
CA ALA A 211 3.68 3.41 7.89
C ALA A 211 3.26 4.09 9.21
N ILE A 212 4.21 4.64 9.97
CA ILE A 212 3.91 5.39 11.20
C ILE A 212 3.16 6.69 10.85
N ILE A 213 3.63 7.43 9.85
CA ILE A 213 3.01 8.69 9.41
C ILE A 213 1.59 8.42 8.89
N GLU A 214 1.41 7.38 8.08
CA GLU A 214 0.12 6.99 7.52
C GLU A 214 -0.85 6.49 8.61
N GLY A 215 -0.33 5.79 9.63
CA GLY A 215 -1.11 5.44 10.82
C GLY A 215 -1.65 6.66 11.56
N LEU A 216 -0.82 7.68 11.77
CA LEU A 216 -1.24 8.94 12.41
C LEU A 216 -2.22 9.70 11.53
N LEU A 217 -1.95 9.81 10.22
CA LEU A 217 -2.80 10.48 9.26
C LEU A 217 -4.19 9.82 9.18
N THR A 218 -4.24 8.49 9.16
CA THR A 218 -5.50 7.73 9.14
C THR A 218 -6.34 8.04 10.38
N ASN A 219 -5.71 8.14 11.56
CA ASN A 219 -6.41 8.55 12.78
C ASN A 219 -7.01 9.95 12.67
N VAL A 220 -6.26 10.93 12.17
CA VAL A 220 -6.75 12.29 11.95
C VAL A 220 -7.95 12.29 11.00
N VAL A 221 -7.83 11.58 9.87
CA VAL A 221 -8.91 11.48 8.87
C VAL A 221 -10.15 10.83 9.45
N MET A 222 -10.01 9.72 10.18
CA MET A 222 -11.15 9.03 10.81
C MET A 222 -11.87 9.92 11.83
N ASN A 223 -11.12 10.66 12.65
CA ASN A 223 -11.71 11.60 13.60
C ASN A 223 -12.47 12.74 12.90
N ILE A 224 -11.97 13.23 11.76
CA ILE A 224 -12.67 14.23 10.94
C ILE A 224 -13.96 13.64 10.37
N LEU A 225 -13.92 12.45 9.78
CA LEU A 225 -15.10 11.78 9.22
C LEU A 225 -16.20 11.56 10.27
N GLU A 226 -15.82 11.19 11.49
CA GLU A 226 -16.73 11.04 12.62
C GLU A 226 -17.37 12.36 13.03
N LYS A 227 -16.57 13.44 13.12
CA LYS A 227 -17.07 14.78 13.44
C LYS A 227 -18.13 15.27 12.46
N TYR A 228 -18.04 14.86 11.19
CA TYR A 228 -19.00 15.21 10.13
C TYR A 228 -20.06 14.12 9.86
N ASN A 229 -20.24 13.14 10.76
CA ASN A 229 -21.28 12.09 10.68
C ASN A 229 -21.23 11.22 9.40
N VAL A 230 -20.04 11.06 8.80
CA VAL A 230 -19.81 10.12 7.71
C VAL A 230 -19.64 8.73 8.32
N LYS A 231 -20.76 8.01 8.49
CA LYS A 231 -20.71 6.58 8.86
C LYS A 231 -20.25 5.77 7.64
N GLY A 232 -19.14 5.05 7.79
CA GLY A 232 -18.70 4.05 6.81
C GLY A 232 -19.78 3.02 6.56
N VAL A 233 -19.77 2.40 5.37
CA VAL A 233 -20.69 1.32 5.05
C VAL A 233 -20.24 0.12 5.86
N GLU A 234 -21.00 -0.23 6.90
CA GLU A 234 -20.69 -1.40 7.74
C GLU A 234 -20.51 -2.63 6.86
N ALA A 235 -19.31 -3.23 6.91
CA ALA A 235 -18.84 -4.29 6.01
C ALA A 235 -19.26 -5.70 6.44
#